data_AF-A0A812ZJ96-F1
#
_entry.id   AF-A0A812ZJ96-F1
#
_cell.length_a   1.000
_cell.length_b   1.000
_cell.length_c   1.000
_cell.angle_alpha   90.00
_cell.angle_beta   90.00
_cell.angle_gamma   90.00
#
_symmetry.space_group_name_H-M   'P 1'
#
loop_
_entity.id
_entity.type
_entity.pdbx_description
1 polymer ?
#
loop_
_entity_poly.entity_id
_entity_poly.type
_entity_poly.pdbx_seq_one_letter_code
_entity_poly.pdbx_strand_id
1 'polypeptide(L)'
;FPPAPPPAAPRRHARVYETEVYGPEPRTYSLSPSAGNLHYLEALEDCCFFDVVTPPYDASQGRDCTYYFAHIDLKLASKGEFCPVEVYQPRGFYTHPLPYKGPRPDWLQAPRAPSDWV
;
A
#
# COMPACT_ATOMS: atom_id res chain seq x y z
N PHE A 1 -26.28 32.97 15.67
CA PHE A 1 -24.85 32.59 15.62
C PHE A 1 -24.69 31.48 14.59
N PRO A 2 -23.71 31.55 13.67
CA PRO A 2 -23.42 30.39 12.84
C PRO A 2 -22.96 29.22 13.73
N PRO A 3 -23.28 27.97 13.37
CA PRO A 3 -22.79 26.81 14.11
C PRO A 3 -21.26 26.81 14.12
N ALA A 4 -20.67 26.38 15.23
CA ALA A 4 -19.23 26.22 15.33
C ALA A 4 -18.73 25.30 14.21
N PRO A 5 -17.59 25.59 13.57
CA PRO A 5 -17.02 24.69 12.58
C PRO A 5 -16.79 23.32 13.23
N PRO A 6 -16.97 22.22 12.47
CA PRO A 6 -16.72 20.90 12.99
C PRO A 6 -15.29 20.81 13.52
N PRO A 7 -15.04 20.04 14.61
CA PRO A 7 -13.70 19.83 15.12
C PRO A 7 -12.82 19.30 13.98
N ALA A 8 -11.62 19.88 13.84
CA ALA A 8 -10.65 19.42 12.87
C ALA A 8 -10.38 17.92 13.09
N ALA A 9 -10.43 17.13 12.01
CA ALA A 9 -10.11 15.71 12.09
C ALA A 9 -8.72 15.53 12.75
N PRO A 10 -8.54 14.49 13.59
CA PRO A 10 -7.26 14.24 14.25
C PRO A 10 -6.17 14.10 13.18
N ARG A 11 -5.12 14.92 13.27
CA ARG A 11 -3.99 14.86 12.35
C ARG A 11 -3.23 13.56 12.62
N ARG A 12 -3.26 12.63 11.67
CA ARG A 12 -2.39 11.45 11.71
C ARG A 12 -0.96 11.91 11.47
N HIS A 13 -0.01 11.38 12.23
CA HIS A 13 1.42 11.61 12.03
C HIS A 13 2.07 10.32 11.56
N ALA A 14 2.94 10.43 10.56
CA ALA A 14 3.77 9.35 10.06
C ALA A 14 5.24 9.77 10.16
N ARG A 15 6.11 8.77 10.25
CA ARG A 15 7.57 8.94 10.24
C ARG A 15 8.14 8.10 9.12
N VAL A 16 9.11 8.64 8.40
CA VAL A 16 9.90 7.90 7.41
C VAL A 16 10.57 6.74 8.12
N TYR A 17 10.24 5.54 7.66
CA TYR A 17 10.82 4.30 8.15
C TYR A 17 12.08 3.95 7.36
N GLU A 18 12.01 4.04 6.04
CA GLU A 18 13.06 3.63 5.11
C GLU A 18 12.98 4.46 3.82
N THR A 19 14.11 4.65 3.15
CA THR A 19 14.19 5.24 1.81
C THR A 19 15.35 4.57 1.09
N GLU A 20 15.04 3.61 0.23
CA GLU A 20 16.02 2.79 -0.48
C GLU A 20 15.73 2.76 -1.99
N VAL A 21 16.79 2.54 -2.76
CA VAL A 21 16.72 2.21 -4.19
C VAL A 21 16.96 0.71 -4.32
N TYR A 22 16.05 0.00 -4.97
CA TYR A 22 16.10 -1.45 -5.14
C TYR A 22 16.54 -1.82 -6.57
N GLY A 23 17.29 -2.93 -6.67
CA GLY A 23 17.87 -3.43 -7.91
C GLY A 23 19.39 -3.17 -8.03
N PRO A 24 20.08 -3.84 -8.96
CA PRO A 24 19.54 -4.85 -9.88
C PRO A 24 19.30 -6.22 -9.21
N GLU A 25 19.93 -6.52 -8.08
CA GLU A 25 19.70 -7.78 -7.37
C GLU A 25 18.31 -7.81 -6.73
N PRO A 26 17.55 -8.93 -6.87
CA PRO A 26 16.27 -9.09 -6.20
C PRO A 26 16.44 -8.99 -4.68
N ARG A 27 15.59 -8.20 -4.05
CA ARG A 27 15.49 -8.08 -2.59
C ARG A 27 14.06 -8.30 -2.15
N THR A 28 13.91 -8.97 -1.01
CA THR A 28 12.64 -9.12 -0.32
C THR A 28 12.67 -8.28 0.94
N TYR A 29 11.60 -7.52 1.16
CA TYR A 29 11.35 -6.83 2.42
C TYR A 29 9.95 -7.18 2.91
N SER A 30 9.67 -6.89 4.18
CA SER A 30 8.41 -7.26 4.82
C SER A 30 7.77 -6.04 5.47
N LEU A 31 6.47 -5.90 5.27
CA LEU A 31 5.65 -4.87 5.86
C LEU A 31 4.68 -5.52 6.85
N SER A 32 4.27 -4.77 7.86
CA SER A 32 3.25 -5.21 8.83
C SER A 32 2.26 -4.09 9.08
N PRO A 33 1.07 -4.38 9.65
CA PRO A 33 0.11 -3.34 10.01
C PRO A 33 0.69 -2.21 10.88
N SER A 34 1.77 -2.49 11.62
CA SER A 34 2.44 -1.54 12.52
C SER A 34 3.77 -0.96 12.00
N ALA A 35 4.34 -1.45 10.90
CA ALA A 35 5.65 -1.04 10.41
C ALA A 35 5.74 -1.09 8.88
N GLY A 36 6.22 0.00 8.26
CA GLY A 36 6.30 0.12 6.80
C GLY A 36 4.94 0.11 6.08
N ASN A 37 3.82 0.20 6.82
CA ASN A 37 2.46 0.03 6.29
C ASN A 37 2.03 1.15 5.32
N LEU A 38 2.76 2.26 5.28
CA LEU A 38 2.63 3.32 4.28
C LEU A 38 3.92 3.35 3.47
N HIS A 39 3.82 3.13 2.16
CA HIS A 39 4.97 3.14 1.27
C HIS A 39 4.60 3.75 -0.09
N TYR A 40 5.64 4.20 -0.79
CA TYR A 40 5.56 4.76 -2.13
C TYR A 40 6.68 4.12 -2.95
N LEU A 41 6.32 3.64 -4.14
CA LEU A 41 7.27 3.04 -5.08
C LEU A 41 7.30 3.91 -6.33
N GLU A 42 8.51 4.24 -6.76
CA GLU A 42 8.78 4.96 -8.00
C GLU A 42 9.68 4.10 -8.88
N ALA A 43 9.21 3.77 -10.08
CA ALA A 43 9.99 3.05 -11.06
C ALA A 43 11.02 4.01 -11.68
N LEU A 44 12.32 3.74 -11.47
CA LEU A 44 13.41 4.48 -12.11
C LEU A 44 13.69 3.98 -13.54
N GLU A 45 13.32 2.74 -13.82
CA GLU A 45 13.39 2.04 -15.09
C GLU A 45 12.24 1.02 -15.19
N ASP A 46 12.11 0.33 -16.32
CA ASP A 46 11.16 -0.77 -16.46
C ASP A 46 11.47 -1.87 -15.43
N CYS A 47 10.60 -2.01 -14.44
CA CYS A 47 10.81 -2.91 -13.32
C CYS A 47 9.59 -3.81 -13.07
N CYS A 48 9.81 -4.85 -12.27
CA CYS A 48 8.78 -5.75 -11.80
C CYS A 48 9.00 -6.02 -10.32
N PHE A 49 7.93 -6.03 -9.55
CA PHE A 49 7.92 -6.48 -8.17
C PHE A 49 6.81 -7.51 -7.98
N PHE A 50 6.96 -8.33 -6.94
CA PHE A 50 6.04 -9.41 -6.64
C PHE A 50 5.59 -9.29 -5.18
N ASP A 51 4.32 -8.99 -4.99
CA ASP A 51 3.72 -8.83 -3.67
C ASP A 51 2.99 -10.08 -3.21
N VAL A 52 3.24 -10.46 -1.96
CA VAL A 52 2.44 -11.45 -1.23
C VAL A 52 1.70 -10.71 -0.12
N VAL A 53 0.38 -10.54 -0.29
CA VAL A 53 -0.46 -9.76 0.63
C VAL A 53 -1.38 -10.70 1.42
N THR A 54 -1.31 -10.66 2.75
CA THR A 54 -2.10 -11.52 3.63
C THR A 54 -2.68 -10.74 4.82
N PRO A 55 -4.01 -10.68 5.01
CA PRO A 55 -5.05 -11.04 4.04
C PRO A 55 -5.11 -10.05 2.86
N PRO A 56 -5.68 -10.44 1.70
CA PRO A 56 -5.91 -9.50 0.60
C PRO A 56 -6.83 -8.34 0.99
N TYR A 57 -6.75 -7.26 0.22
CA TYR A 57 -7.69 -6.14 0.30
C TYR A 57 -9.14 -6.61 0.10
N ASP A 58 -10.05 -5.99 0.84
CA ASP A 58 -11.48 -6.32 0.84
C ASP A 58 -12.27 -5.18 1.47
N ALA A 59 -12.89 -4.37 0.62
CA ALA A 59 -13.73 -3.24 1.01
C ALA A 59 -14.86 -3.64 1.96
N SER A 60 -15.46 -4.82 1.74
CA SER A 60 -16.60 -5.30 2.54
C SER A 60 -16.21 -5.61 3.98
N GLN A 61 -14.92 -5.86 4.22
CA GLN A 61 -14.32 -6.13 5.52
C GLN A 61 -13.49 -4.94 6.03
N GLY A 62 -13.62 -3.76 5.42
CA GLY A 62 -12.90 -2.55 5.81
C GLY A 62 -11.39 -2.58 5.52
N ARG A 63 -10.94 -3.42 4.59
CA ARG A 63 -9.56 -3.50 4.12
C ARG A 63 -9.40 -2.85 2.75
N ASP A 64 -9.92 -1.64 2.60
CA ASP A 64 -9.73 -0.82 1.40
C ASP A 64 -8.28 -0.38 1.26
N CYS A 65 -7.84 -0.17 0.02
CA CYS A 65 -6.57 0.48 -0.26
C CYS A 65 -6.77 2.01 -0.23
N THR A 66 -6.29 2.66 0.83
CA THR A 66 -6.38 4.12 0.99
C THR A 66 -5.09 4.79 0.52
N TYR A 67 -5.23 5.84 -0.29
CA TYR A 67 -4.11 6.66 -0.76
C TYR A 67 -3.91 7.90 0.11
N TYR A 68 -2.67 8.38 0.18
CA TYR A 68 -2.31 9.54 0.98
C TYR A 68 -1.39 10.47 0.20
N PHE A 69 -1.58 11.79 0.33
CA PHE A 69 -0.54 12.76 0.04
C PHE A 69 0.28 13.06 1.29
N ALA A 70 1.60 13.05 1.16
CA ALA A 70 2.49 13.53 2.21
C ALA A 70 2.52 15.07 2.16
N HIS A 71 1.76 15.73 3.03
CA HIS A 71 2.01 17.14 3.30
C HIS A 71 3.23 17.27 4.21
N ILE A 72 4.30 17.83 3.66
CA ILE A 72 5.51 18.13 4.40
C ILE A 72 5.20 19.29 5.35
N ASP A 73 5.07 19.00 6.64
CA ASP A 73 5.15 20.03 7.67
C ASP A 73 6.63 20.35 7.86
N LEU A 74 7.07 21.54 7.44
CA LEU A 74 8.48 21.93 7.46
C LEU A 74 9.14 21.82 8.84
N LYS A 75 8.37 21.87 9.93
CA LYS A 75 8.90 21.66 11.29
C LYS A 75 9.19 20.18 11.55
N LEU A 76 8.31 19.30 11.09
CA LEU A 76 8.43 17.83 11.23
C LEU A 76 9.38 17.22 10.19
N ALA A 77 9.52 17.87 9.02
CA ALA A 77 10.40 17.44 7.93
C ALA A 77 11.85 17.26 8.39
N SER A 78 12.33 18.14 9.27
CA SER A 78 13.67 18.06 9.88
C SER A 78 13.90 16.78 10.70
N LYS A 79 12.83 16.05 11.06
CA LYS A 79 12.83 14.79 11.80
C LYS A 79 12.39 13.59 10.96
N GLY A 80 12.17 13.78 9.65
CA GLY A 80 11.59 12.75 8.79
C GLY A 80 10.13 12.43 9.15
N GLU A 81 9.40 13.37 9.75
CA GLU A 81 8.00 13.22 10.11
C GLU A 81 7.11 14.02 9.14
N PHE A 82 5.92 13.50 8.84
CA PHE A 82 4.95 14.15 7.96
C PHE A 82 3.50 13.85 8.37
N CYS A 83 2.57 14.69 7.91
CA CYS A 83 1.13 14.50 8.11
C CYS A 83 0.51 13.94 6.82
N PRO A 84 0.23 12.63 6.73
CA PRO A 84 -0.49 12.09 5.59
C PRO A 84 -1.92 12.62 5.56
N VAL A 85 -2.36 13.03 4.37
CA VAL A 85 -3.76 13.42 4.10
C VAL A 85 -4.36 12.39 3.17
N GLU A 86 -5.41 11.73 3.66
CA GLU A 86 -6.20 10.77 2.88
C GLU A 86 -6.76 11.44 1.62
N VAL A 87 -6.62 10.76 0.49
CA VAL A 87 -7.18 11.22 -0.79
C VAL A 87 -7.85 10.07 -1.54
N TYR A 88 -8.77 10.44 -2.42
CA TYR A 88 -9.21 9.53 -3.46
C TYR A 88 -8.05 9.22 -4.42
N GLN A 89 -8.15 8.11 -5.16
CA GLN A 89 -7.15 7.64 -6.12
C GLN A 89 -6.44 8.82 -6.83
N PRO A 90 -5.09 8.90 -6.76
CA PRO A 90 -4.34 10.02 -7.30
C PRO A 90 -4.60 10.22 -8.80
N ARG A 91 -4.64 11.48 -9.25
CA ARG A 91 -4.78 11.77 -10.68
C ARG A 91 -3.61 11.19 -11.46
N GLY A 92 -3.90 10.49 -12.55
CA GLY A 92 -2.89 9.88 -13.41
C GLY A 92 -2.37 8.52 -12.93
N PHE A 93 -2.79 8.04 -11.75
CA PHE A 93 -2.49 6.68 -11.31
C PHE A 93 -3.59 5.72 -11.82
N TYR A 94 -3.19 4.71 -12.59
CA TYR A 94 -4.08 3.64 -13.03
C TYR A 94 -3.33 2.32 -13.12
N THR A 95 -4.05 1.23 -12.93
CA THR A 95 -3.54 -0.13 -13.10
C THR A 95 -4.33 -0.82 -14.20
N HIS A 96 -3.66 -1.69 -14.96
CA HIS A 96 -4.30 -2.49 -16.00
C HIS A 96 -4.07 -3.97 -15.72
N PRO A 97 -5.11 -4.75 -15.36
CA PRO A 97 -4.94 -6.16 -15.09
C PRO A 97 -4.63 -6.92 -16.39
N LEU A 98 -3.57 -7.73 -16.36
CA LEU A 98 -3.20 -8.61 -17.46
C LEU A 98 -3.33 -10.09 -17.05
N PRO A 99 -3.74 -10.99 -17.96
CA PRO A 99 -3.75 -12.42 -17.66
C PRO A 99 -2.35 -12.94 -17.34
N TYR A 100 -2.23 -13.73 -16.29
CA TYR A 100 -0.99 -14.43 -15.96
C TYR A 100 -0.68 -15.50 -17.03
N LYS A 101 0.53 -15.43 -17.61
CA LYS A 101 0.99 -16.34 -18.69
C LYS A 101 2.11 -17.30 -18.25
N GLY A 102 2.48 -17.28 -16.97
CA GLY A 102 3.51 -18.16 -16.44
C GLY A 102 3.01 -19.58 -16.15
N PRO A 103 3.87 -20.43 -15.57
CA PRO A 103 3.50 -21.78 -15.17
C PRO A 103 2.33 -21.75 -14.19
N ARG A 104 1.29 -22.54 -14.46
CA ARG A 104 0.18 -22.66 -13.51
C ARG A 104 0.69 -23.29 -12.23
N PRO A 105 0.46 -22.70 -11.05
CA PRO A 105 0.82 -23.36 -9.81
C PRO A 105 0.02 -24.66 -9.64
N ASP A 106 0.64 -25.72 -9.14
CA ASP A 106 0.01 -27.05 -9.00
C ASP A 106 -1.28 -27.01 -8.17
N TRP A 107 -1.33 -26.12 -7.18
CA TRP A 107 -2.49 -25.89 -6.32
C TRP A 107 -3.69 -25.22 -7.01
N LEU A 108 -3.52 -24.79 -8.27
CA LEU A 108 -4.56 -24.26 -9.17
C LEU A 108 -4.92 -25.27 -10.28
N GLN A 109 -4.16 -26.36 -10.44
CA GLN A 109 -4.33 -27.34 -11.52
C GLN A 109 -5.29 -28.49 -11.17
N ALA A 110 -5.50 -28.80 -9.89
CA ALA A 110 -6.40 -29.87 -9.47
C ALA A 110 -7.80 -29.34 -9.13
N PRO A 111 -8.90 -30.00 -9.56
CA PRO A 111 -10.17 -29.82 -8.88
C PRO A 111 -9.97 -30.28 -7.43
N ARG A 112 -9.96 -29.33 -6.49
CA ARG A 112 -9.96 -29.68 -5.06
C ARG A 112 -11.28 -30.36 -4.76
N ALA A 113 -11.23 -31.52 -4.14
CA ALA A 113 -12.44 -32.15 -3.63
C ALA A 113 -13.00 -31.24 -2.51
N PRO A 114 -14.33 -31.15 -2.34
CA PRO A 114 -14.92 -30.39 -1.24
C PRO A 114 -14.38 -30.76 0.16
N SER A 115 -13.81 -31.97 0.31
CA SER A 115 -13.14 -32.46 1.52
C SER A 115 -11.83 -31.74 1.87
N ASP A 116 -11.22 -31.04 0.91
CA ASP A 116 -9.89 -30.44 1.07
C ASP A 116 -9.95 -29.03 1.73
N TRP A 117 -11.13 -28.63 2.18
CA TRP A 117 -11.42 -27.34 2.84
C TRP A 117 -11.73 -27.46 4.34
N VAL A 118 -11.35 -28.59 4.97
CA VAL A 118 -11.51 -28.82 6.42
C VAL A 118 -10.17 -28.73 7.13
#